data_AF-A0A2T7PFG3-F1
#
_entry.id   AF-A0A2T7PFG3-F1
#
_cell.length_a   1.000
_cell.length_b   1.000
_cell.length_c   1.000
_cell.angle_alpha   90.00
_cell.angle_beta   90.00
_cell.angle_gamma   90.00
#
_symmetry.space_group_name_H-M   'P 1'
#
loop_
_entity.id
_entity.type
_entity.pdbx_description
1 polymer ?
#
loop_
_entity_poly.entity_id
_entity_poly.type
_entity_poly.pdbx_seq_one_letter_code
_entity_poly.pdbx_strand_id
1 'polypeptide(L)'
;MACHLLTPCTRKLASALPSWYPTQLNQALCIPVKIKLCTNLNPGYYYSQRSVFSEEELLRRASFLASQFKTKESEMVQLLSHHRRLVTMGFTKFQELSRLLAQHGITTQQILTYPEIYRRRYETVASRIQQLEEKGIRPITMGMINMTHKMYQARYERLVLEAEACEQYNDTVHFLSEHAGLSLPEAKKIFDKCQWLQDSRISTLKEKVEILQQYSISPEALREKVWIFAFRADVMKTSLEMMKNSGIQFKDFPPNSVTRIVRSDVKFKKFLERLLEDKAILQASNCADKHQYLCYRLACTQTELEGMLKRFPGCYSINLPKLKANLDLLVKEYNFTPSEIVATPRVLAFSTATLQDRIKRLNEAEMPVNCNVLVMSSRRLNGLQPHQCLSRSFAVSYLDNGLTGDTTAQVPEFYCRGASPKEYER
;
A
#
# COMPACT_ATOMS: atom_id res chain seq x y z
N MET A 1 -0.42 -19.39 47.65
CA MET A 1 -0.72 -20.24 46.48
C MET A 1 -1.35 -19.37 45.41
N ALA A 2 -0.95 -19.60 44.15
CA ALA A 2 -1.30 -18.91 42.92
C ALA A 2 -0.55 -17.58 42.63
N CYS A 3 0.26 -17.68 41.58
CA CYS A 3 1.09 -16.72 40.90
C CYS A 3 0.62 -16.67 39.43
N HIS A 4 1.02 -15.64 38.67
CA HIS A 4 0.94 -15.48 37.20
C HIS A 4 -0.42 -15.00 36.62
N LEU A 5 -0.52 -14.09 35.65
CA LEU A 5 0.39 -13.63 34.59
C LEU A 5 0.18 -12.12 34.28
N LEU A 6 1.24 -11.32 34.33
CA LEU A 6 1.35 -10.06 33.60
C LEU A 6 2.00 -10.37 32.24
N THR A 7 1.36 -9.98 31.14
CA THR A 7 1.93 -10.11 29.79
C THR A 7 2.74 -8.87 29.40
N PRO A 8 3.85 -9.02 28.62
CA PRO A 8 4.79 -7.96 28.33
C PRO A 8 4.58 -7.37 26.92
N CYS A 9 4.55 -6.05 26.80
CA CYS A 9 4.76 -5.40 25.49
C CYS A 9 5.30 -3.97 25.63
N THR A 10 6.55 -3.82 26.09
CA THR A 10 7.37 -2.62 25.85
C THR A 10 8.85 -3.01 25.92
N ARG A 11 9.49 -3.27 24.77
CA ARG A 11 10.92 -2.98 24.50
C ARG A 11 11.34 -3.50 23.13
N LYS A 12 11.67 -2.57 22.22
CA LYS A 12 12.85 -2.63 21.35
C LYS A 12 13.02 -1.28 20.65
N LEU A 13 13.76 -0.38 21.29
CA LEU A 13 14.49 0.73 20.64
C LEU A 13 15.63 1.13 21.59
N ALA A 14 16.74 0.40 21.54
CA ALA A 14 18.04 0.85 22.04
C ALA A 14 19.14 -0.10 21.56
N SER A 15 19.71 0.18 20.38
CA SER A 15 21.09 -0.22 20.03
C SER A 15 21.48 0.38 18.68
N ALA A 16 22.13 1.56 18.71
CA ALA A 16 23.21 1.97 17.81
C ALA A 16 23.44 3.49 17.93
N LEU A 17 24.35 3.93 18.81
CA LEU A 17 25.06 5.19 18.63
C LEU A 17 26.54 5.01 19.00
N PRO A 18 27.51 5.53 18.21
CA PRO A 18 28.93 5.28 18.41
C PRO A 18 29.55 6.21 19.47
N SER A 19 30.57 5.66 20.10
CA SER A 19 31.44 6.21 21.14
C SER A 19 32.41 7.28 20.61
N TRP A 20 32.31 8.52 21.11
CA TRP A 20 33.47 9.42 21.21
C TRP A 20 33.34 10.26 22.49
N TYR A 21 34.19 9.97 23.47
CA TYR A 21 34.59 10.87 24.55
C TYR A 21 35.85 11.64 24.08
N PRO A 22 36.16 12.81 24.67
CA PRO A 22 37.23 12.77 25.65
C PRO A 22 36.92 13.54 26.94
N THR A 23 37.47 12.97 28.00
CA THR A 23 37.51 13.37 29.41
C THR A 23 38.26 14.67 29.59
N GLN A 24 37.84 15.52 30.55
CA GLN A 24 38.77 16.10 31.53
C GLN A 24 38.04 16.70 32.74
N LEU A 25 38.72 16.58 33.89
CA LEU A 25 38.33 16.90 35.26
C LEU A 25 38.04 18.40 35.50
N ASN A 26 37.17 18.69 36.46
CA ASN A 26 37.61 19.40 37.68
C ASN A 26 36.63 19.27 38.84
N GLN A 27 37.19 18.93 40.02
CA GLN A 27 36.57 19.03 41.33
C GLN A 27 36.47 20.51 41.73
N ALA A 28 35.32 20.94 42.27
CA ALA A 28 35.25 22.04 43.24
C ALA A 28 33.88 22.07 43.97
N LEU A 29 33.93 21.73 45.25
CA LEU A 29 33.33 22.41 46.41
C LEU A 29 31.81 22.68 46.46
N CYS A 30 31.19 22.06 47.47
CA CYS A 30 29.92 22.44 48.08
C CYS A 30 29.92 23.90 48.59
N ILE A 31 28.99 24.73 48.12
CA ILE A 31 28.63 26.04 48.68
C ILE A 31 27.09 26.19 48.58
N PRO A 32 26.39 26.73 49.60
CA PRO A 32 24.93 26.71 49.67
C PRO A 32 24.29 27.62 48.63
N VAL A 33 23.34 27.07 47.87
CA VAL A 33 22.61 27.76 46.80
C VAL A 33 21.60 28.74 47.39
N LYS A 34 22.00 30.02 47.54
CA LYS A 34 21.05 31.12 47.38
C LYS A 34 20.76 31.25 45.89
N ILE A 35 19.50 31.02 45.53
CA ILE A 35 18.98 31.04 44.17
C ILE A 35 19.23 32.43 43.55
N LYS A 36 20.27 32.54 42.71
CA LYS A 36 20.39 33.57 41.66
C LYS A 36 19.83 32.96 40.36
N LEU A 37 18.52 32.88 40.25
CA LEU A 37 17.87 32.70 38.95
C LEU A 37 17.80 34.09 38.28
N CYS A 38 18.00 34.13 36.95
CA CYS A 38 17.79 35.29 36.05
C CYS A 38 18.90 36.36 35.91
N THR A 39 20.15 35.99 35.63
CA THR A 39 21.13 36.97 35.05
C THR A 39 21.78 36.56 33.72
N ASN A 40 21.48 35.38 33.17
CA ASN A 40 21.99 34.92 31.87
C ASN A 40 20.90 34.81 30.78
N LEU A 41 19.81 35.57 30.90
CA LEU A 41 18.88 35.76 29.78
C LEU A 41 19.35 36.97 28.98
N ASN A 42 19.50 36.78 27.67
CA ASN A 42 19.96 37.76 26.70
C ASN A 42 19.18 39.09 26.85
N PRO A 43 19.82 40.21 27.27
CA PRO A 43 19.10 41.45 27.60
C PRO A 43 18.43 42.15 26.41
N GLY A 44 18.65 41.67 25.19
CA GLY A 44 18.28 42.36 23.95
C GLY A 44 16.89 42.08 23.38
N TYR A 45 16.15 41.08 23.88
CA TYR A 45 14.83 40.74 23.37
C TYR A 45 13.88 40.44 24.54
N TYR A 46 12.77 41.19 24.59
CA TYR A 46 11.69 41.14 25.59
C TYR A 46 12.02 41.83 26.91
N TYR A 47 11.60 43.10 27.08
CA TYR A 47 10.97 43.67 28.29
C TYR A 47 10.79 45.19 28.12
N SER A 48 10.01 45.63 27.11
CA SER A 48 9.56 47.04 27.02
C SER A 48 8.06 47.22 27.29
N GLN A 49 7.39 46.17 27.76
CA GLN A 49 6.04 46.28 28.32
C GLN A 49 6.10 45.81 29.77
N ARG A 50 5.73 46.70 30.71
CA ARG A 50 5.63 46.45 32.15
C ARG A 50 5.15 45.02 32.40
N SER A 51 6.01 44.18 32.99
CA SER A 51 5.62 42.88 33.53
C SER A 51 4.48 43.10 34.53
N VAL A 52 3.26 42.75 34.16
CA VAL A 52 2.06 42.90 35.03
C VAL A 52 2.05 41.84 36.15
N PHE A 53 3.09 41.00 36.25
CA PHE A 53 3.11 39.86 37.16
C PHE A 53 4.26 40.01 38.15
N SER A 54 3.96 39.78 39.43
CA SER A 54 4.98 39.62 40.44
C SER A 54 5.79 38.36 40.13
N GLU A 55 7.10 38.45 40.28
CA GLU A 55 8.02 37.30 40.23
C GLU A 55 7.55 36.18 41.18
N GLU A 56 6.99 36.56 42.31
CA GLU A 56 6.36 35.67 43.28
C GLU A 56 5.23 34.80 42.67
N GLU A 57 4.34 35.36 41.87
CA GLU A 57 3.24 34.59 41.26
C GLU A 57 3.75 33.64 40.16
N LEU A 58 4.79 34.04 39.41
CA LEU A 58 5.48 33.17 38.46
C LEU A 58 6.10 31.96 39.16
N LEU A 59 6.88 32.20 40.22
CA LEU A 59 7.53 31.16 41.01
C LEU A 59 6.49 30.25 41.67
N ARG A 60 5.44 30.81 42.28
CA ARG A 60 4.34 30.05 42.88
C ARG A 60 3.70 29.07 41.90
N ARG A 61 3.42 29.51 40.66
CA ARG A 61 2.87 28.64 39.60
C ARG A 61 3.88 27.61 39.13
N ALA A 62 5.14 27.98 39.01
CA ALA A 62 6.21 27.08 38.59
C ALA A 62 6.41 25.96 39.61
N SER A 63 6.54 26.28 40.90
CA SER A 63 6.66 25.30 41.99
C SER A 63 5.44 24.38 42.02
N PHE A 64 4.24 24.94 41.81
CA PHE A 64 3.03 24.13 41.75
C PHE A 64 3.07 23.13 40.58
N LEU A 65 3.35 23.55 39.34
CA LEU A 65 3.46 22.62 38.21
C LEU A 65 4.58 21.60 38.41
N ALA A 66 5.74 22.04 38.91
CA ALA A 66 6.88 21.17 39.22
C ALA A 66 6.47 20.06 40.18
N SER A 67 5.69 20.38 41.22
CA SER A 67 5.14 19.40 42.15
C SER A 67 4.18 18.41 41.49
N GLN A 68 3.25 18.90 40.65
CA GLN A 68 2.21 18.05 40.04
C GLN A 68 2.78 17.09 39.00
N PHE A 69 3.72 17.56 38.20
CA PHE A 69 4.31 16.79 37.10
C PHE A 69 5.69 16.19 37.45
N LYS A 70 6.12 16.29 38.70
CA LYS A 70 7.41 15.75 39.20
C LYS A 70 8.60 16.18 38.35
N THR A 71 8.69 17.48 38.06
CA THR A 71 9.80 18.05 37.29
C THR A 71 10.52 19.18 38.04
N LYS A 72 11.59 19.72 37.45
CA LYS A 72 12.34 20.87 37.98
C LYS A 72 11.55 22.16 37.80
N GLU A 73 11.55 22.98 38.85
CA GLU A 73 10.92 24.31 38.82
C GLU A 73 11.46 25.19 37.68
N SER A 74 12.76 25.10 37.38
CA SER A 74 13.39 25.87 36.29
C SER A 74 12.74 25.63 34.92
N GLU A 75 12.31 24.40 34.63
CA GLU A 75 11.62 24.09 33.37
C GLU A 75 10.23 24.72 33.33
N MET A 76 9.54 24.74 34.46
CA MET A 76 8.22 25.35 34.58
C MET A 76 8.28 26.87 34.57
N VAL A 77 9.32 27.48 35.15
CA VAL A 77 9.60 28.91 34.99
C VAL A 77 9.82 29.25 33.52
N GLN A 78 10.61 28.45 32.80
CA GLN A 78 10.82 28.64 31.36
C GLN A 78 9.51 28.49 30.58
N LEU A 79 8.67 27.50 30.89
CA LEU A 79 7.35 27.38 30.26
C LEU A 79 6.51 28.64 30.50
N LEU A 80 6.38 29.05 31.75
CA LEU A 80 5.51 30.17 32.14
C LEU A 80 6.00 31.51 31.55
N SER A 81 7.32 31.71 31.41
CA SER A 81 7.89 32.91 30.80
C SER A 81 7.56 33.05 29.31
N HIS A 82 7.41 31.94 28.59
CA HIS A 82 7.04 31.93 27.18
C HIS A 82 5.52 31.92 26.95
N HIS A 83 4.73 31.56 27.97
CA HIS A 83 3.27 31.41 27.86
C HIS A 83 2.52 32.34 28.82
N ARG A 84 2.50 33.64 28.49
CA ARG A 84 1.85 34.71 29.28
C ARG A 84 0.46 34.34 29.82
N ARG A 85 -0.35 33.62 29.03
CA ARG A 85 -1.71 33.24 29.42
C ARG A 85 -1.78 32.29 30.62
N LEU A 86 -0.76 31.45 30.81
CA LEU A 86 -0.66 30.58 31.98
C LEU A 86 -0.42 31.36 33.27
N VAL A 87 0.25 32.51 33.16
CA VAL A 87 0.49 33.41 34.30
C VAL A 87 -0.74 34.28 34.57
N THR A 88 -1.44 34.76 33.52
CA THR A 88 -2.59 35.65 33.67
C THR A 88 -3.88 34.96 34.11
N MET A 89 -4.04 33.66 33.85
CA MET A 89 -5.30 32.96 34.13
C MET A 89 -5.53 32.81 35.64
N GLY A 90 -6.79 32.77 36.08
CA GLY A 90 -7.13 32.55 37.49
C GLY A 90 -6.43 31.31 38.07
N PHE A 91 -5.80 31.47 39.23
CA PHE A 91 -4.95 30.43 39.84
C PHE A 91 -5.75 29.17 40.18
N THR A 92 -6.99 29.30 40.65
CA THR A 92 -7.89 28.17 40.93
C THR A 92 -8.08 27.28 39.69
N LYS A 93 -8.49 27.88 38.56
CA LYS A 93 -8.66 27.17 37.29
C LYS A 93 -7.35 26.49 36.84
N PHE A 94 -6.22 27.18 36.99
CA PHE A 94 -4.90 26.65 36.65
C PHE A 94 -4.55 25.42 37.51
N GLN A 95 -4.82 25.48 38.81
CA GLN A 95 -4.58 24.38 39.73
C GLN A 95 -5.48 23.17 39.43
N GLU A 96 -6.77 23.40 39.25
CA GLU A 96 -7.75 22.34 38.95
C GLU A 96 -7.41 21.60 37.65
N LEU A 97 -7.14 22.34 36.58
CA LEU A 97 -6.72 21.73 35.31
C LEU A 97 -5.40 20.95 35.44
N SER A 98 -4.42 21.48 36.17
CA SER A 98 -3.14 20.79 36.34
C SER A 98 -3.28 19.50 37.13
N ARG A 99 -4.08 19.51 38.21
CA ARG A 99 -4.36 18.31 39.01
C ARG A 99 -5.09 17.27 38.18
N LEU A 100 -6.13 17.67 37.43
CA LEU A 100 -6.86 16.79 36.53
C LEU A 100 -5.91 16.11 35.53
N LEU A 101 -5.08 16.90 34.84
CA LEU A 101 -4.13 16.35 33.87
C LEU A 101 -3.13 15.39 34.53
N ALA A 102 -2.56 15.74 35.68
CA ALA A 102 -1.62 14.89 36.42
C ALA A 102 -2.28 13.59 36.92
N GLN A 103 -3.52 13.65 37.43
CA GLN A 103 -4.28 12.49 37.90
C GLN A 103 -4.52 11.46 36.80
N HIS A 104 -4.74 11.90 35.55
CA HIS A 104 -4.94 11.01 34.41
C HIS A 104 -3.64 10.69 33.64
N GLY A 105 -2.48 10.88 34.29
CA GLY A 105 -1.19 10.41 33.78
C GLY A 105 -0.59 11.24 32.64
N ILE A 106 -1.05 12.48 32.44
CA ILE A 106 -0.42 13.40 31.49
C ILE A 106 0.96 13.79 32.00
N THR A 107 1.98 13.62 31.15
CA THR A 107 3.38 13.82 31.54
C THR A 107 3.83 15.27 31.36
N THR A 108 4.90 15.65 32.07
CA THR A 108 5.60 16.93 31.92
C THR A 108 5.87 17.27 30.47
N GLN A 109 6.42 16.32 29.71
CA GLN A 109 6.77 16.54 28.30
C GLN A 109 5.55 16.93 27.47
N GLN A 110 4.39 16.31 27.73
CA GLN A 110 3.17 16.66 27.02
C GLN A 110 2.66 18.05 27.41
N ILE A 111 2.79 18.46 28.68
CA ILE A 111 2.45 19.83 29.12
C ILE A 111 3.36 20.86 28.46
N LEU A 112 4.67 20.60 28.43
CA LEU A 112 5.65 21.47 27.77
C LEU A 112 5.37 21.58 26.26
N THR A 113 4.96 20.49 25.62
CA THR A 113 4.65 20.46 24.18
C THR A 113 3.29 21.10 23.86
N TYR A 114 2.30 21.00 24.76
CA TYR A 114 0.92 21.44 24.53
C TYR A 114 0.37 22.37 25.64
N PRO A 115 1.02 23.49 25.96
CA PRO A 115 0.58 24.42 27.00
C PRO A 115 -0.79 25.06 26.70
N GLU A 116 -1.23 25.01 25.45
CA GLU A 116 -2.49 25.59 25.02
C GLU A 116 -3.74 24.89 25.57
N ILE A 117 -3.59 23.74 26.21
CA ILE A 117 -4.69 23.09 26.93
C ILE A 117 -5.31 23.98 27.99
N TYR A 118 -4.52 24.84 28.64
CA TYR A 118 -4.99 25.74 29.69
C TYR A 118 -5.93 26.84 29.14
N ARG A 119 -6.00 27.00 27.80
CA ARG A 119 -7.03 27.82 27.16
C ARG A 119 -8.42 27.18 27.21
N ARG A 120 -8.52 25.86 27.37
CA ARG A 120 -9.78 25.12 27.43
C ARG A 120 -10.49 25.34 28.77
N ARG A 121 -11.79 25.05 28.80
CA ARG A 121 -12.58 25.02 30.04
C ARG A 121 -12.32 23.70 30.78
N TYR A 122 -12.40 23.73 32.10
CA TYR A 122 -12.17 22.54 32.94
C TYR A 122 -13.13 21.42 32.55
N GLU A 123 -14.42 21.75 32.42
CA GLU A 123 -15.50 20.82 32.12
C GLU A 123 -15.28 20.14 30.76
N THR A 124 -14.74 20.88 29.78
CA THR A 124 -14.41 20.31 28.47
C THR A 124 -13.28 19.29 28.56
N VAL A 125 -12.24 19.56 29.36
CA VAL A 125 -11.12 18.62 29.50
C VAL A 125 -11.56 17.40 30.31
N ALA A 126 -12.27 17.62 31.42
CA ALA A 126 -12.79 16.56 32.29
C ALA A 126 -13.75 15.62 31.54
N SER A 127 -14.75 16.17 30.85
CA SER A 127 -15.71 15.37 30.08
C SER A 127 -15.02 14.55 28.98
N ARG A 128 -14.01 15.10 28.32
CA ARG A 128 -13.25 14.36 27.28
C ARG A 128 -12.40 13.24 27.83
N ILE A 129 -11.79 13.45 28.99
CA ILE A 129 -11.05 12.41 29.70
C ILE A 129 -12.01 11.30 30.12
N GLN A 130 -13.13 11.65 30.75
CA GLN A 130 -14.15 10.71 31.19
C GLN A 130 -14.66 9.84 30.03
N GLN A 131 -15.03 10.45 28.90
CA GLN A 131 -15.46 9.71 27.69
C GLN A 131 -14.41 8.71 27.21
N LEU A 132 -13.12 9.08 27.24
CA LEU A 132 -12.03 8.17 26.86
C LEU A 132 -11.88 7.02 27.86
N GLU A 133 -12.02 7.29 29.17
CA GLU A 133 -11.92 6.26 30.21
C GLU A 133 -13.10 5.28 30.20
N GLU A 134 -14.32 5.76 30.00
CA GLU A 134 -15.53 4.95 29.89
C GLU A 134 -15.43 3.94 28.74
N LYS A 135 -14.68 4.28 27.69
CA LYS A 135 -14.40 3.43 26.53
C LYS A 135 -13.08 2.64 26.64
N GLY A 136 -12.44 2.66 27.81
CA GLY A 136 -11.19 1.94 28.04
C GLY A 136 -9.98 2.46 27.26
N ILE A 137 -10.06 3.65 26.65
CA ILE A 137 -9.01 4.19 25.78
C ILE A 137 -7.85 4.73 26.63
N ARG A 138 -6.74 3.97 26.68
CA ARG A 138 -5.50 4.37 27.37
C ARG A 138 -4.25 4.09 26.50
N PRO A 139 -3.16 4.86 26.66
CA PRO A 139 -3.02 6.04 27.52
C PRO A 139 -3.72 7.28 26.92
N ILE A 140 -4.27 8.12 27.78
CA ILE A 140 -4.83 9.43 27.38
C ILE A 140 -3.66 10.37 27.09
N THR A 141 -3.69 11.04 25.94
CA THR A 141 -2.64 11.97 25.52
C THR A 141 -3.18 13.38 25.33
N MET A 142 -2.32 14.38 25.51
CA MET A 142 -2.65 15.77 25.23
C MET A 142 -3.18 16.00 23.81
N GLY A 143 -2.62 15.28 22.84
CA GLY A 143 -3.07 15.35 21.45
C GLY A 143 -4.49 14.83 21.23
N MET A 144 -5.08 14.09 22.17
CA MET A 144 -6.48 13.64 22.13
C MET A 144 -7.43 14.69 22.73
N ILE A 145 -7.03 15.35 23.82
CA ILE A 145 -7.92 16.25 24.57
C ILE A 145 -7.75 17.73 24.21
N ASN A 146 -6.63 18.12 23.61
CA ASN A 146 -6.33 19.51 23.22
C ASN A 146 -6.71 19.86 21.78
N MET A 147 -7.95 19.62 21.35
CA MET A 147 -8.42 19.99 20.02
C MET A 147 -9.79 20.67 20.01
N THR A 148 -10.25 21.16 18.86
CA THR A 148 -11.60 21.72 18.72
C THR A 148 -12.67 20.65 18.96
N HIS A 149 -13.92 21.03 19.21
CA HIS A 149 -14.99 20.05 19.45
C HIS A 149 -15.18 19.12 18.24
N LYS A 150 -15.29 19.69 17.03
CA LYS A 150 -15.41 18.93 15.78
C LYS A 150 -14.27 17.94 15.56
N MET A 151 -13.02 18.36 15.78
CA MET A 151 -11.86 17.46 15.65
C MET A 151 -11.86 16.37 16.73
N TYR A 152 -12.28 16.70 17.95
CA TYR A 152 -12.35 15.75 19.06
C TYR A 152 -13.35 14.65 18.75
N GLN A 153 -14.57 15.00 18.33
CA GLN A 153 -15.59 13.99 18.03
C GLN A 153 -15.12 13.02 16.94
N ALA A 154 -14.62 13.54 15.81
CA ALA A 154 -14.09 12.70 14.73
C ALA A 154 -12.86 11.86 15.14
N ARG A 155 -12.08 12.29 16.16
CA ARG A 155 -10.98 11.47 16.70
C ARG A 155 -11.49 10.45 17.72
N TYR A 156 -12.44 10.83 18.56
CA TYR A 156 -13.07 9.99 19.57
C TYR A 156 -13.79 8.81 18.91
N GLU A 157 -14.66 9.07 17.92
CA GLU A 157 -15.34 8.02 17.13
C GLU A 157 -14.35 7.00 16.57
N ARG A 158 -13.22 7.46 15.99
CA ARG A 158 -12.18 6.56 15.48
C ARG A 158 -11.44 5.77 16.57
N LEU A 159 -11.27 6.33 17.76
CA LEU A 159 -10.65 5.62 18.88
C LEU A 159 -11.60 4.59 19.48
N VAL A 160 -12.90 4.89 19.53
CA VAL A 160 -13.95 3.97 19.98
C VAL A 160 -14.02 2.77 19.03
N LEU A 161 -14.05 2.99 17.72
CA LEU A 161 -14.02 1.91 16.73
C LEU A 161 -12.76 1.03 16.86
N GLU A 162 -11.61 1.64 17.17
CA GLU A 162 -10.38 0.86 17.41
C GLU A 162 -10.43 0.07 18.72
N ALA A 163 -10.94 0.67 19.80
CA ALA A 163 -11.10 -0.03 21.07
C ALA A 163 -12.05 -1.24 20.93
N GLU A 164 -13.20 -1.05 20.29
CA GLU A 164 -14.16 -2.11 20.01
C GLU A 164 -13.56 -3.22 19.12
N ALA A 165 -12.77 -2.83 18.12
CA ALA A 165 -12.06 -3.80 17.27
C ALA A 165 -10.98 -4.58 18.05
N CYS A 166 -10.23 -3.93 18.95
CA CYS A 166 -9.22 -4.59 19.78
C CYS A 166 -9.84 -5.46 20.89
N GLU A 167 -11.04 -5.15 21.39
CA GLU A 167 -11.76 -6.03 22.31
C GLU A 167 -12.20 -7.32 21.62
N GLN A 168 -12.61 -7.22 20.36
CA GLN A 168 -13.00 -8.38 19.56
C GLN A 168 -11.80 -9.23 19.12
N TYR A 169 -10.66 -8.59 18.83
CA TYR A 169 -9.47 -9.23 18.28
C TYR A 169 -8.23 -8.92 19.12
N ASN A 170 -7.61 -9.97 19.67
CA ASN A 170 -6.37 -9.86 20.47
C ASN A 170 -5.25 -9.14 19.71
N ASP A 171 -5.11 -9.43 18.41
CA ASP A 171 -4.13 -8.80 17.53
C ASP A 171 -4.54 -8.92 16.04
N THR A 172 -3.77 -8.28 15.16
CA THR A 172 -3.97 -8.32 13.71
C THR A 172 -3.84 -9.73 13.12
N VAL A 173 -3.07 -10.63 13.74
CA VAL A 173 -2.88 -12.01 13.25
C VAL A 173 -4.17 -12.80 13.44
N HIS A 174 -4.81 -12.68 14.61
CA HIS A 174 -6.11 -13.30 14.88
C HIS A 174 -7.19 -12.72 13.98
N PHE A 175 -7.21 -11.40 13.81
CA PHE A 175 -8.13 -10.74 12.88
C PHE A 175 -8.02 -11.31 11.46
N LEU A 176 -6.80 -11.42 10.91
CA LEU A 176 -6.59 -11.96 9.57
C LEU A 176 -6.94 -13.44 9.45
N SER A 177 -6.70 -14.21 10.51
CA SER A 177 -7.05 -15.63 10.52
C SER A 177 -8.57 -15.83 10.39
N GLU A 178 -9.35 -15.04 11.12
CA GLU A 178 -10.82 -15.11 11.09
C GLU A 178 -11.41 -14.54 9.78
N HIS A 179 -10.94 -13.38 9.33
CA HIS A 179 -11.61 -12.63 8.25
C HIS A 179 -11.08 -12.88 6.84
N ALA A 180 -9.82 -13.30 6.72
CA ALA A 180 -9.22 -13.62 5.44
C ALA A 180 -9.06 -15.13 5.20
N GLY A 181 -9.67 -15.98 6.04
CA GLY A 181 -9.62 -17.44 5.90
C GLY A 181 -8.21 -18.03 5.96
N LEU A 182 -7.29 -17.34 6.65
CA LEU A 182 -5.90 -17.76 6.82
C LEU A 182 -5.75 -18.64 8.05
N SER A 183 -4.88 -19.64 8.01
CA SER A 183 -4.45 -20.29 9.25
C SER A 183 -3.58 -19.33 10.07
N LEU A 184 -3.56 -19.45 11.41
CA LEU A 184 -2.72 -18.61 12.28
C LEU A 184 -1.24 -18.58 11.86
N PRO A 185 -0.59 -19.71 11.47
CA PRO A 185 0.78 -19.69 10.97
C PRO A 185 0.95 -18.89 9.66
N GLU A 186 -0.01 -18.97 8.74
CA GLU A 186 0.01 -18.21 7.49
C GLU A 186 -0.20 -16.72 7.74
N ALA A 187 -1.19 -16.37 8.57
CA ALA A 187 -1.46 -14.99 8.95
C ALA A 187 -0.23 -14.37 9.63
N LYS A 188 0.42 -15.10 10.54
CA LYS A 188 1.67 -14.67 11.19
C LYS A 188 2.79 -14.46 10.17
N LYS A 189 2.99 -15.40 9.25
CA LYS A 189 4.00 -15.30 8.18
C LYS A 189 3.77 -14.06 7.29
N ILE A 190 2.52 -13.69 7.01
CA ILE A 190 2.20 -12.49 6.24
C ILE A 190 2.44 -11.23 7.06
N PHE A 191 1.99 -11.20 8.32
CA PHE A 191 2.20 -10.11 9.26
C PHE A 191 3.69 -9.78 9.46
N ASP A 192 4.52 -10.81 9.64
CA ASP A 192 5.97 -10.65 9.84
C ASP A 192 6.67 -10.10 8.58
N LYS A 193 6.14 -10.38 7.38
CA LYS A 193 6.67 -9.89 6.10
C LYS A 193 6.19 -8.49 5.72
N CYS A 194 5.05 -8.04 6.23
CA CYS A 194 4.36 -6.84 5.75
C CYS A 194 4.39 -5.73 6.80
N GLN A 195 5.38 -4.83 6.72
CA GLN A 195 5.50 -3.71 7.67
C GLN A 195 4.22 -2.85 7.75
N TRP A 196 3.60 -2.55 6.61
CA TRP A 196 2.37 -1.75 6.54
C TRP A 196 1.21 -2.37 7.32
N LEU A 197 1.19 -3.70 7.47
CA LEU A 197 0.16 -4.42 8.21
C LEU A 197 0.38 -4.32 9.72
N GLN A 198 1.64 -4.26 10.16
CA GLN A 198 2.02 -4.01 11.56
C GLN A 198 1.64 -2.61 12.02
N ASP A 199 1.70 -1.64 11.09
CA ASP A 199 1.31 -0.25 11.34
C ASP A 199 -0.21 -0.02 11.16
N SER A 200 -0.94 -1.01 10.65
CA SER A 200 -2.36 -0.91 10.38
C SER A 200 -3.20 -1.13 11.64
N ARG A 201 -4.21 -0.28 11.81
CA ARG A 201 -5.22 -0.39 12.86
C ARG A 201 -6.22 -1.50 12.56
N ILE A 202 -6.67 -2.23 13.58
CA ILE A 202 -7.61 -3.34 13.39
C ILE A 202 -8.95 -2.81 12.88
N SER A 203 -9.44 -1.68 13.38
CA SER A 203 -10.67 -1.04 12.88
C SER A 203 -10.61 -0.71 11.39
N THR A 204 -9.45 -0.27 10.90
CA THR A 204 -9.26 0.06 9.48
C THR A 204 -9.22 -1.20 8.62
N LEU A 205 -8.64 -2.29 9.12
CA LEU A 205 -8.68 -3.57 8.42
C LEU A 205 -10.10 -4.14 8.40
N LYS A 206 -10.83 -4.03 9.51
CA LYS A 206 -12.24 -4.43 9.64
C LYS A 206 -13.13 -3.70 8.65
N GLU A 207 -13.04 -2.37 8.57
CA GLU A 207 -13.75 -1.56 7.58
C GLU A 207 -13.49 -2.06 6.15
N LYS A 208 -12.23 -2.37 5.81
CA LYS A 208 -11.87 -2.88 4.48
C LYS A 208 -12.47 -4.26 4.21
N VAL A 209 -12.44 -5.16 5.19
CA VAL A 209 -13.07 -6.47 5.09
C VAL A 209 -14.57 -6.33 4.87
N GLU A 210 -15.25 -5.51 5.66
CA GLU A 210 -16.68 -5.26 5.54
C GLU A 210 -17.04 -4.71 4.15
N ILE A 211 -16.25 -3.76 3.63
CA ILE A 211 -16.39 -3.26 2.25
C ILE A 211 -16.24 -4.42 1.26
N LEU A 212 -15.20 -5.26 1.36
CA LEU A 212 -14.99 -6.35 0.40
C LEU A 212 -16.11 -7.41 0.46
N GLN A 213 -16.59 -7.73 1.66
CA GLN A 213 -17.70 -8.66 1.88
C GLN A 213 -19.04 -8.13 1.33
N GLN A 214 -19.30 -6.82 1.43
CA GLN A 214 -20.49 -6.18 0.83
C GLN A 214 -20.55 -6.39 -0.70
N TYR A 215 -19.41 -6.59 -1.36
CA TYR A 215 -19.32 -6.88 -2.79
C TYR A 215 -19.08 -8.37 -3.09
N SER A 216 -19.42 -9.25 -2.13
CA SER A 216 -19.37 -10.71 -2.26
C SER A 216 -17.98 -11.26 -2.61
N ILE A 217 -16.90 -10.58 -2.18
CA ILE A 217 -15.55 -11.11 -2.30
C ILE A 217 -15.36 -12.12 -1.17
N SER A 218 -15.10 -13.38 -1.54
CA SER A 218 -14.99 -14.47 -0.56
C SER A 218 -13.68 -14.38 0.25
N PRO A 219 -13.65 -14.89 1.50
CA PRO A 219 -12.43 -14.95 2.29
C PRO A 219 -11.27 -15.67 1.59
N GLU A 220 -11.56 -16.70 0.78
CA GLU A 220 -10.55 -17.43 0.00
C GLU A 220 -9.88 -16.53 -1.04
N ALA A 221 -10.63 -15.64 -1.69
CA ALA A 221 -10.07 -14.66 -2.60
C ALA A 221 -9.19 -13.62 -1.87
N LEU A 222 -9.53 -13.30 -0.61
CA LEU A 222 -8.73 -12.43 0.26
C LEU A 222 -7.43 -13.11 0.71
N ARG A 223 -7.48 -14.40 1.04
CA ARG A 223 -6.31 -15.23 1.40
C ARG A 223 -5.22 -15.14 0.35
N GLU A 224 -5.58 -15.26 -0.93
CA GLU A 224 -4.61 -15.17 -2.02
C GLU A 224 -4.02 -13.77 -2.21
N LYS A 225 -4.68 -12.73 -1.66
CA LYS A 225 -4.46 -11.31 -2.01
C LYS A 225 -4.55 -10.36 -0.83
N VAL A 226 -3.96 -10.73 0.30
CA VAL A 226 -3.88 -9.91 1.52
C VAL A 226 -3.33 -8.49 1.26
N TRP A 227 -2.51 -8.30 0.23
CA TRP A 227 -2.05 -6.99 -0.24
C TRP A 227 -3.18 -6.00 -0.59
N ILE A 228 -4.42 -6.45 -0.82
CA ILE A 228 -5.56 -5.53 -1.01
C ILE A 228 -5.78 -4.63 0.21
N PHE A 229 -5.41 -5.09 1.42
CA PHE A 229 -5.52 -4.28 2.64
C PHE A 229 -4.49 -3.15 2.72
N ALA A 230 -3.43 -3.17 1.91
CA ALA A 230 -2.45 -2.08 1.88
C ALA A 230 -3.05 -0.79 1.30
N PHE A 231 -4.17 -0.89 0.58
CA PHE A 231 -4.80 0.23 -0.10
C PHE A 231 -5.83 0.93 0.80
N ARG A 232 -6.22 2.15 0.43
CA ARG A 232 -7.21 2.92 1.19
C ARG A 232 -8.63 2.43 0.93
N ALA A 233 -9.48 2.49 1.96
CA ALA A 233 -10.87 2.06 1.92
C ALA A 233 -11.71 2.84 0.89
N ASP A 234 -11.49 4.14 0.75
CA ASP A 234 -12.21 5.00 -0.19
C ASP A 234 -11.92 4.67 -1.66
N VAL A 235 -10.65 4.38 -1.98
CA VAL A 235 -10.25 3.92 -3.33
C VAL A 235 -10.88 2.56 -3.64
N MET A 236 -10.85 1.63 -2.68
CA MET A 236 -11.52 0.33 -2.83
C MET A 236 -13.02 0.50 -3.11
N LYS A 237 -13.70 1.31 -2.30
CA LYS A 237 -15.13 1.55 -2.42
C LYS A 237 -15.49 2.15 -3.79
N THR A 238 -14.76 3.17 -4.23
CA THR A 238 -14.97 3.82 -5.54
C THR A 238 -14.87 2.81 -6.69
N SER A 239 -13.84 1.97 -6.67
CA SER A 239 -13.66 0.95 -7.71
C SER A 239 -14.72 -0.16 -7.64
N LEU A 240 -15.08 -0.61 -6.44
CA LEU A 240 -16.14 -1.61 -6.28
C LEU A 240 -17.50 -1.08 -6.76
N GLU A 241 -17.80 0.20 -6.53
CA GLU A 241 -18.97 0.88 -7.08
C GLU A 241 -18.94 0.92 -8.62
N MET A 242 -17.80 1.26 -9.23
CA MET A 242 -17.64 1.21 -10.69
C MET A 242 -17.88 -0.20 -11.25
N MET A 243 -17.38 -1.22 -10.56
CA MET A 243 -17.56 -2.62 -10.92
C MET A 243 -19.04 -3.02 -10.88
N LYS A 244 -19.73 -2.69 -9.78
CA LYS A 244 -21.18 -2.91 -9.62
C LYS A 244 -21.99 -2.22 -10.71
N ASN A 245 -21.69 -0.94 -11.00
CA ASN A 245 -22.37 -0.17 -12.03
C ASN A 245 -22.14 -0.70 -13.45
N SER A 246 -21.02 -1.39 -13.68
CA SER A 246 -20.69 -2.02 -14.97
C SER A 246 -21.30 -3.41 -15.14
N GLY A 247 -21.95 -3.96 -14.10
CA GLY A 247 -22.48 -5.33 -14.12
C GLY A 247 -21.41 -6.43 -14.17
N ILE A 248 -20.15 -6.06 -13.88
CA ILE A 248 -19.03 -7.00 -13.77
C ILE A 248 -19.04 -7.56 -12.35
N GLN A 249 -18.91 -8.88 -12.23
CA GLN A 249 -18.74 -9.55 -10.96
C GLN A 249 -17.26 -9.87 -10.72
N PHE A 250 -16.89 -10.05 -9.46
CA PHE A 250 -15.51 -10.39 -9.11
C PHE A 250 -15.02 -11.69 -9.78
N LYS A 251 -15.90 -12.68 -9.96
CA LYS A 251 -15.60 -13.93 -10.67
C LYS A 251 -15.22 -13.74 -12.15
N ASP A 252 -15.58 -12.60 -12.73
CA ASP A 252 -15.23 -12.26 -14.12
C ASP A 252 -13.77 -11.74 -14.22
N PHE A 253 -13.11 -11.50 -13.08
CA PHE A 253 -11.72 -11.07 -13.07
C PHE A 253 -10.80 -12.24 -13.39
N PRO A 254 -9.73 -12.02 -14.16
CA PRO A 254 -8.70 -13.05 -14.33
C PRO A 254 -8.12 -13.46 -12.98
N PRO A 255 -7.69 -14.73 -12.84
CA PRO A 255 -6.94 -15.17 -11.66
C PRO A 255 -5.81 -14.18 -11.35
N ASN A 256 -5.59 -13.93 -10.06
CA ASN A 256 -4.60 -12.98 -9.57
C ASN A 256 -4.84 -11.48 -9.85
N SER A 257 -6.00 -11.06 -10.37
CA SER A 257 -6.28 -9.66 -10.71
C SER A 257 -7.02 -8.84 -9.66
N VAL A 258 -7.19 -9.36 -8.45
CA VAL A 258 -7.88 -8.69 -7.32
C VAL A 258 -7.25 -7.34 -6.98
N THR A 259 -5.92 -7.24 -7.04
CA THR A 259 -5.19 -5.99 -6.83
C THR A 259 -5.42 -4.94 -7.92
N ARG A 260 -6.15 -5.29 -9.00
CA ARG A 260 -6.53 -4.30 -10.02
C ARG A 260 -7.66 -3.39 -9.56
N ILE A 261 -8.48 -3.82 -8.59
CA ILE A 261 -9.55 -3.03 -7.99
C ILE A 261 -9.00 -1.73 -7.40
N VAL A 262 -7.78 -1.76 -6.90
CA VAL A 262 -7.16 -0.66 -6.15
C VAL A 262 -6.23 0.20 -7.01
N ARG A 263 -6.39 0.17 -8.33
CA ARG A 263 -5.71 1.07 -9.27
C ARG A 263 -6.40 2.43 -9.30
N SER A 264 -5.71 3.44 -9.85
CA SER A 264 -6.33 4.73 -10.18
C SER A 264 -7.58 4.53 -11.05
N ASP A 265 -8.62 5.31 -10.79
CA ASP A 265 -9.93 5.27 -11.47
C ASP A 265 -9.81 5.13 -12.99
N VAL A 266 -8.95 5.92 -13.63
CA VAL A 266 -8.73 5.87 -15.10
C VAL A 266 -8.23 4.51 -15.56
N LYS A 267 -7.27 3.92 -14.83
CA LYS A 267 -6.69 2.60 -15.17
C LYS A 267 -7.67 1.48 -14.86
N PHE A 268 -8.48 1.62 -13.81
CA PHE A 268 -9.48 0.63 -13.43
C PHE A 268 -10.66 0.66 -14.39
N LYS A 269 -11.18 1.84 -14.76
CA LYS A 269 -12.20 2.01 -15.80
C LYS A 269 -11.77 1.38 -17.12
N LYS A 270 -10.56 1.69 -17.61
CA LYS A 270 -10.00 1.03 -18.81
C LYS A 270 -9.86 -0.48 -18.67
N PHE A 271 -9.72 -1.00 -17.46
CA PHE A 271 -9.70 -2.43 -17.21
C PHE A 271 -11.11 -3.03 -17.29
N LEU A 272 -12.12 -2.39 -16.69
CA LEU A 272 -13.51 -2.80 -16.80
C LEU A 272 -14.02 -2.77 -18.25
N GLU A 273 -13.72 -1.70 -18.99
CA GLU A 273 -14.06 -1.58 -20.42
C GLU A 273 -13.52 -2.77 -21.23
N ARG A 274 -12.29 -3.22 -20.94
CA ARG A 274 -11.69 -4.39 -21.58
C ARG A 274 -12.39 -5.70 -21.20
N LEU A 275 -12.79 -5.87 -19.95
CA LEU A 275 -13.53 -7.08 -19.54
C LEU A 275 -14.92 -7.14 -20.20
N LEU A 276 -15.59 -6.00 -20.34
CA LEU A 276 -16.86 -5.92 -21.07
C LEU A 276 -16.67 -6.29 -22.55
N GLU A 277 -15.61 -5.80 -23.18
CA GLU A 277 -15.28 -6.13 -24.56
C GLU A 277 -14.93 -7.62 -24.73
N ASP A 278 -14.13 -8.18 -23.82
CA ASP A 278 -13.84 -9.63 -23.79
C ASP A 278 -15.16 -10.43 -23.71
N LYS A 279 -16.06 -10.06 -22.80
CA LYS A 279 -17.36 -10.72 -22.62
C LYS A 279 -18.24 -10.62 -23.86
N ALA A 280 -18.30 -9.45 -24.50
CA ALA A 280 -19.07 -9.25 -25.72
C ALA A 280 -18.55 -10.14 -26.87
N ILE A 281 -17.23 -10.28 -27.02
CA ILE A 281 -16.62 -11.13 -28.05
C ILE A 281 -16.94 -12.62 -27.80
N LEU A 282 -16.83 -13.06 -26.54
CA LEU A 282 -17.15 -14.45 -26.16
C LEU A 282 -18.62 -14.78 -26.40
N GLN A 283 -19.54 -13.88 -25.99
CA GLN A 283 -20.97 -14.03 -26.21
C GLN A 283 -21.33 -14.06 -27.70
N ALA A 284 -20.79 -13.14 -28.50
CA ALA A 284 -21.03 -13.09 -29.94
C ALA A 284 -20.54 -14.36 -30.68
N SER A 285 -19.57 -15.07 -30.10
CA SER A 285 -19.00 -16.30 -30.67
C SER A 285 -19.52 -17.58 -30.01
N ASN A 286 -20.50 -17.46 -29.09
CA ASN A 286 -21.03 -18.57 -28.29
C ASN A 286 -19.92 -19.41 -27.61
N CYS A 287 -18.88 -18.74 -27.09
CA CYS A 287 -17.76 -19.37 -26.41
C CYS A 287 -17.82 -19.04 -24.90
N ALA A 288 -17.58 -20.02 -24.05
CA ALA A 288 -17.56 -19.86 -22.61
C ALA A 288 -16.31 -19.10 -22.13
N ASP A 289 -15.17 -19.35 -22.78
CA ASP A 289 -13.91 -18.75 -22.40
C ASP A 289 -12.99 -18.50 -23.62
N LYS A 290 -11.85 -17.85 -23.33
CA LYS A 290 -10.83 -17.53 -24.33
C LYS A 290 -10.21 -18.79 -24.98
N HIS A 291 -10.13 -19.91 -24.26
CA HIS A 291 -9.57 -21.15 -24.78
C HIS A 291 -10.49 -21.74 -25.85
N GLN A 292 -11.78 -21.86 -25.54
CA GLN A 292 -12.80 -22.28 -26.49
C GLN A 292 -12.89 -21.33 -27.69
N TYR A 293 -12.78 -20.02 -27.45
CA TYR A 293 -12.74 -19.04 -28.53
C TYR A 293 -11.58 -19.25 -29.50
N LEU A 294 -10.37 -19.54 -28.99
CA LEU A 294 -9.21 -19.83 -29.84
C LEU A 294 -9.39 -21.15 -30.60
N CYS A 295 -9.86 -22.22 -29.96
CA CYS A 295 -10.16 -23.49 -30.66
C CYS A 295 -11.18 -23.28 -31.78
N TYR A 296 -12.26 -22.54 -31.51
CA TYR A 296 -13.30 -22.23 -32.49
C TYR A 296 -12.72 -21.44 -33.67
N ARG A 297 -11.99 -20.35 -33.39
CA ARG A 297 -11.44 -19.46 -34.42
C ARG A 297 -10.33 -20.09 -35.24
N LEU A 298 -9.56 -21.01 -34.65
CA LEU A 298 -8.46 -21.70 -35.30
C LEU A 298 -8.84 -23.11 -35.81
N ALA A 299 -10.10 -23.50 -35.68
CA ALA A 299 -10.61 -24.81 -36.07
C ALA A 299 -9.70 -25.97 -35.58
N CYS A 300 -9.17 -25.86 -34.37
CA CYS A 300 -8.24 -26.84 -33.80
C CYS A 300 -8.82 -27.50 -32.55
N THR A 301 -8.33 -28.69 -32.25
CA THR A 301 -8.65 -29.42 -31.02
C THR A 301 -8.02 -28.75 -29.80
N GLN A 302 -8.55 -29.07 -28.61
CA GLN A 302 -7.98 -28.62 -27.35
C GLN A 302 -6.51 -29.06 -27.19
N THR A 303 -6.18 -30.29 -27.57
CA THR A 303 -4.80 -30.82 -27.49
C THR A 303 -3.83 -30.05 -28.40
N GLU A 304 -4.27 -29.68 -29.61
CA GLU A 304 -3.45 -28.86 -30.51
C GLU A 304 -3.23 -27.45 -29.96
N LEU A 305 -4.28 -26.84 -29.38
CA LEU A 305 -4.18 -25.54 -28.74
C LEU A 305 -3.24 -25.59 -27.53
N GLU A 306 -3.33 -26.62 -26.69
CA GLU A 306 -2.42 -26.83 -25.57
C GLU A 306 -0.96 -26.98 -26.03
N GLY A 307 -0.72 -27.71 -27.12
CA GLY A 307 0.60 -27.80 -27.76
C GLY A 307 1.10 -26.45 -28.29
N MET A 308 0.21 -25.62 -28.85
CA MET A 308 0.51 -24.25 -29.26
C MET A 308 0.86 -23.37 -28.05
N LEU A 309 0.08 -23.43 -26.97
CA LEU A 309 0.30 -22.64 -25.75
C LEU A 309 1.56 -23.08 -25.00
N LYS A 310 1.95 -24.36 -25.07
CA LYS A 310 3.23 -24.84 -24.52
C LYS A 310 4.42 -24.23 -25.27
N ARG A 311 4.33 -24.12 -26.60
CA ARG A 311 5.38 -23.48 -27.44
C ARG A 311 5.41 -21.96 -27.29
N PHE A 312 4.25 -21.33 -27.08
CA PHE A 312 4.15 -19.89 -26.88
C PHE A 312 3.15 -19.52 -25.78
N PRO A 313 3.56 -19.59 -24.49
CA PRO A 313 2.69 -19.27 -23.35
C PRO A 313 2.18 -17.84 -23.37
N GLY A 314 2.95 -16.92 -23.98
CA GLY A 314 2.60 -15.52 -24.15
C GLY A 314 1.30 -15.29 -24.94
N CYS A 315 0.79 -16.27 -25.69
CA CYS A 315 -0.50 -16.14 -26.36
C CYS A 315 -1.65 -15.92 -25.35
N TYR A 316 -1.58 -16.57 -24.19
CA TYR A 316 -2.63 -16.50 -23.18
C TYR A 316 -2.72 -15.11 -22.51
N SER A 317 -1.63 -14.33 -22.50
CA SER A 317 -1.63 -12.98 -21.92
C SER A 317 -2.15 -11.89 -22.86
N ILE A 318 -2.33 -12.19 -24.16
CA ILE A 318 -2.88 -11.26 -25.15
C ILE A 318 -4.38 -11.05 -24.88
N ASN A 319 -4.88 -9.82 -24.82
CA ASN A 319 -6.30 -9.58 -24.62
C ASN A 319 -7.16 -10.05 -25.81
N LEU A 320 -8.43 -10.37 -25.55
CA LEU A 320 -9.31 -10.97 -26.55
C LEU A 320 -9.62 -10.02 -27.74
N PRO A 321 -9.82 -8.70 -27.55
CA PRO A 321 -9.99 -7.75 -28.65
C PRO A 321 -8.85 -7.77 -29.66
N LYS A 322 -7.60 -7.80 -29.17
CA LYS A 322 -6.43 -7.86 -30.04
C LYS A 322 -6.34 -9.20 -30.75
N LEU A 323 -6.64 -10.31 -30.05
CA LEU A 323 -6.70 -11.63 -30.68
C LEU A 323 -7.76 -11.67 -31.77
N LYS A 324 -8.96 -11.16 -31.51
CA LYS A 324 -10.03 -11.05 -32.50
C LYS A 324 -9.58 -10.24 -33.71
N ALA A 325 -9.03 -9.05 -33.50
CA ALA A 325 -8.55 -8.18 -34.59
C ALA A 325 -7.46 -8.86 -35.42
N ASN A 326 -6.48 -9.50 -34.77
CA ASN A 326 -5.40 -10.20 -35.47
C ASN A 326 -5.92 -11.44 -36.22
N LEU A 327 -6.85 -12.20 -35.65
CA LEU A 327 -7.44 -13.36 -36.31
C LEU A 327 -8.38 -12.97 -37.45
N ASP A 328 -9.13 -11.87 -37.33
CA ASP A 328 -9.96 -11.33 -38.42
C ASP A 328 -9.05 -10.87 -39.57
N LEU A 329 -7.98 -10.13 -39.28
CA LEU A 329 -6.98 -9.73 -40.27
C LEU A 329 -6.36 -10.94 -40.98
N LEU A 330 -5.75 -11.86 -40.22
CA LEU A 330 -5.00 -12.96 -40.81
C LEU A 330 -5.92 -13.96 -41.54
N VAL A 331 -7.00 -14.42 -40.90
CA VAL A 331 -7.83 -15.49 -41.48
C VAL A 331 -8.82 -14.95 -42.50
N LYS A 332 -9.50 -13.83 -42.23
CA LYS A 332 -10.57 -13.34 -43.11
C LYS A 332 -10.06 -12.42 -44.22
N GLU A 333 -9.14 -11.52 -43.93
CA GLU A 333 -8.67 -10.56 -44.93
C GLU A 333 -7.55 -11.13 -45.80
N TYR A 334 -6.63 -11.90 -45.21
CA TYR A 334 -5.46 -12.43 -45.91
C TYR A 334 -5.46 -13.95 -46.11
N ASN A 335 -6.56 -14.64 -45.79
CA ASN A 335 -6.77 -16.07 -46.05
C ASN A 335 -5.68 -17.00 -45.49
N PHE A 336 -5.04 -16.62 -44.38
CA PHE A 336 -4.12 -17.52 -43.68
C PHE A 336 -4.88 -18.73 -43.17
N THR A 337 -4.30 -19.91 -43.37
CA THR A 337 -4.90 -21.13 -42.84
C THR A 337 -4.75 -21.16 -41.32
N PRO A 338 -5.77 -21.63 -40.58
CA PRO A 338 -5.64 -21.74 -39.14
C PRO A 338 -4.45 -22.59 -38.66
N SER A 339 -4.11 -23.65 -39.41
CA SER A 339 -2.95 -24.51 -39.14
C SER A 339 -1.61 -23.76 -39.23
N GLU A 340 -1.46 -22.81 -40.15
CA GLU A 340 -0.27 -21.94 -40.22
C GLU A 340 -0.16 -21.03 -39.00
N ILE A 341 -1.28 -20.52 -38.48
CA ILE A 341 -1.29 -19.69 -37.28
C ILE A 341 -0.97 -20.54 -36.04
N VAL A 342 -1.50 -21.75 -35.94
CA VAL A 342 -1.20 -22.71 -34.86
C VAL A 342 0.27 -23.15 -34.90
N ALA A 343 0.87 -23.28 -36.09
CA ALA A 343 2.29 -23.56 -36.24
C ALA A 343 3.17 -22.38 -35.79
N THR A 344 2.72 -21.14 -36.02
CA THR A 344 3.49 -19.92 -35.73
C THR A 344 2.70 -18.93 -34.86
N PRO A 345 2.34 -19.30 -33.61
CA PRO A 345 1.42 -18.53 -32.76
C PRO A 345 1.95 -17.15 -32.35
N ARG A 346 3.27 -16.95 -32.46
CA ARG A 346 3.91 -15.66 -32.18
C ARG A 346 3.38 -14.53 -33.07
N VAL A 347 2.81 -14.84 -34.24
CA VAL A 347 2.19 -13.85 -35.14
C VAL A 347 1.07 -13.08 -34.42
N LEU A 348 0.36 -13.72 -33.50
CA LEU A 348 -0.74 -13.12 -32.74
C LEU A 348 -0.25 -12.07 -31.72
N ALA A 349 1.03 -12.07 -31.35
CA ALA A 349 1.58 -11.14 -30.37
C ALA A 349 1.81 -9.72 -30.93
N PHE A 350 1.92 -9.57 -32.25
CA PHE A 350 2.11 -8.26 -32.88
C PHE A 350 0.83 -7.40 -32.79
N SER A 351 0.98 -6.08 -32.85
CA SER A 351 -0.19 -5.20 -33.05
C SER A 351 -0.73 -5.37 -34.46
N THR A 352 -2.05 -5.18 -34.63
CA THR A 352 -2.71 -5.26 -35.94
C THR A 352 -2.08 -4.28 -36.94
N ALA A 353 -1.73 -3.07 -36.51
CA ALA A 353 -1.01 -2.10 -37.34
C ALA A 353 0.36 -2.62 -37.83
N THR A 354 1.12 -3.30 -36.98
CA THR A 354 2.42 -3.89 -37.38
C THR A 354 2.23 -5.03 -38.36
N LEU A 355 1.19 -5.86 -38.19
CA LEU A 355 0.88 -6.92 -39.15
C LEU A 355 0.49 -6.32 -40.51
N GLN A 356 -0.39 -5.31 -40.53
CA GLN A 356 -0.80 -4.61 -41.75
C GLN A 356 0.39 -3.96 -42.47
N ASP A 357 1.26 -3.24 -41.75
CA ASP A 357 2.47 -2.65 -42.32
C ASP A 357 3.38 -3.72 -42.96
N ARG A 358 3.63 -4.82 -42.23
CA ARG A 358 4.48 -5.90 -42.73
C ARG A 358 3.89 -6.58 -43.96
N ILE A 359 2.59 -6.84 -43.96
CA ILE A 359 1.91 -7.45 -45.11
C ILE A 359 1.93 -6.51 -46.31
N LYS A 360 1.62 -5.23 -46.12
CA LYS A 360 1.68 -4.20 -47.17
C LYS A 360 3.07 -4.16 -47.81
N ARG A 361 4.12 -4.11 -47.00
CA ARG A 361 5.51 -4.06 -47.48
C ARG A 361 5.92 -5.33 -48.24
N LEU A 362 5.46 -6.49 -47.80
CA LEU A 362 5.71 -7.75 -48.52
C LEU A 362 4.99 -7.78 -49.87
N ASN A 363 3.73 -7.32 -49.92
CA ASN A 363 2.97 -7.22 -51.16
C ASN A 363 3.61 -6.23 -52.15
N GLU A 364 4.04 -5.05 -51.68
CA GLU A 364 4.75 -4.05 -52.50
C GLU A 364 6.07 -4.56 -53.06
N ALA A 365 6.73 -5.47 -52.34
CA ALA A 365 7.96 -6.13 -52.78
C ALA A 365 7.71 -7.43 -53.58
N GLU A 366 6.45 -7.75 -53.87
CA GLU A 366 6.02 -8.99 -54.55
C GLU A 366 6.55 -10.27 -53.85
N MET A 367 6.65 -10.23 -52.52
CA MET A 367 7.14 -11.32 -51.69
C MET A 367 5.98 -12.14 -51.12
N PRO A 368 6.13 -13.48 -50.98
CA PRO A 368 5.07 -14.29 -50.41
C PRO A 368 4.86 -13.92 -48.93
N VAL A 369 3.60 -13.64 -48.60
CA VAL A 369 3.18 -13.33 -47.24
C VAL A 369 2.86 -14.64 -46.51
N ASN A 370 3.68 -15.02 -45.53
CA ASN A 370 3.43 -16.17 -44.67
C ASN A 370 3.76 -15.86 -43.19
N CYS A 371 3.24 -16.67 -42.26
CA CYS A 371 3.37 -16.40 -40.82
C CYS A 371 4.84 -16.36 -40.37
N ASN A 372 5.71 -17.18 -40.95
CA ASN A 372 7.12 -17.25 -40.58
C ASN A 372 7.87 -15.96 -40.94
N VAL A 373 7.56 -15.37 -42.09
CA VAL A 373 8.11 -14.06 -42.49
C VAL A 373 7.54 -12.95 -41.61
N LEU A 374 6.23 -12.99 -41.31
CA LEU A 374 5.57 -11.99 -40.48
C LEU A 374 6.09 -11.94 -39.04
N VAL A 375 6.69 -13.01 -38.51
CA VAL A 375 7.27 -13.01 -37.15
C VAL A 375 8.75 -12.63 -37.09
N MET A 376 9.40 -12.36 -38.24
CA MET A 376 10.81 -11.98 -38.26
C MET A 376 11.09 -10.65 -37.56
N SER A 377 12.34 -10.43 -37.16
CA SER A 377 12.76 -9.11 -36.68
C SER A 377 12.67 -8.09 -37.81
N SER A 378 12.38 -6.83 -37.50
CA SER A 378 12.28 -5.78 -38.54
C SER A 378 13.58 -5.63 -39.32
N ARG A 379 14.75 -5.80 -38.68
CA ARG A 379 16.04 -5.80 -39.37
C ARG A 379 16.11 -6.89 -40.45
N ARG A 380 15.70 -8.11 -40.12
CA ARG A 380 15.71 -9.24 -41.06
C ARG A 380 14.71 -9.03 -42.18
N LEU A 381 13.49 -8.60 -41.84
CA LEU A 381 12.45 -8.31 -42.83
C LEU A 381 12.87 -7.22 -43.81
N ASN A 382 13.55 -6.16 -43.34
CA ASN A 382 14.03 -5.07 -44.18
C ASN A 382 15.17 -5.49 -45.12
N GLY A 383 15.98 -6.49 -44.73
CA GLY A 383 17.10 -6.99 -45.54
C GLY A 383 16.71 -8.13 -46.48
N LEU A 384 15.45 -8.56 -46.47
CA LEU A 384 14.99 -9.71 -47.22
C LEU A 384 14.84 -9.37 -48.71
N GLN A 385 15.41 -10.20 -49.57
CA GLN A 385 15.29 -10.07 -51.03
C GLN A 385 14.26 -11.08 -51.57
N PRO A 386 13.55 -10.80 -52.68
CA PRO A 386 12.48 -11.68 -53.19
C PRO A 386 12.88 -13.15 -53.38
N HIS A 387 14.10 -13.40 -53.90
CA HIS A 387 14.63 -14.74 -54.12
C HIS A 387 14.86 -15.55 -52.84
N GLN A 388 15.01 -14.88 -51.68
CA GLN A 388 15.24 -15.53 -50.39
C GLN A 388 13.95 -16.10 -49.77
N CYS A 389 12.78 -15.66 -50.25
CA CYS A 389 11.49 -16.14 -49.77
C CYS A 389 11.04 -17.47 -50.39
N LEU A 390 11.64 -17.89 -51.50
CA LEU A 390 11.17 -19.00 -52.32
C LEU A 390 11.82 -20.35 -51.98
N SER A 391 12.82 -20.40 -51.10
CA SER A 391 13.40 -21.68 -50.68
C SER A 391 12.53 -22.34 -49.59
N ARG A 392 11.98 -23.51 -49.91
CA ARG A 392 11.29 -24.41 -48.94
C ARG A 392 12.13 -24.69 -47.68
N SER A 393 13.44 -24.44 -47.74
CA SER A 393 14.41 -24.55 -46.65
C SER A 393 14.18 -23.58 -45.48
N PHE A 394 13.37 -22.53 -45.64
CA PHE A 394 13.06 -21.61 -44.52
C PHE A 394 12.11 -22.21 -43.46
N ALA A 395 11.45 -23.34 -43.74
CA ALA A 395 10.46 -23.94 -42.84
C ALA A 395 11.06 -24.86 -41.75
N VAL A 396 12.31 -25.35 -41.90
CA VAL A 396 12.83 -26.46 -41.08
C VAL A 396 13.80 -26.02 -39.98
N SER A 397 14.47 -24.88 -40.11
CA SER A 397 15.60 -24.55 -39.21
C SER A 397 15.23 -24.06 -37.79
N TYR A 398 13.95 -24.11 -37.40
CA TYR A 398 13.49 -23.64 -36.07
C TYR A 398 12.68 -24.65 -35.26
N LEU A 399 12.34 -25.82 -35.83
CA LEU A 399 11.56 -26.83 -35.11
C LEU A 399 12.43 -27.96 -34.50
N ASP A 400 13.70 -28.10 -34.89
CA ASP A 400 14.56 -29.22 -34.42
C ASP A 400 15.57 -28.89 -33.31
N ASN A 401 15.68 -27.66 -32.83
CA ASN A 401 16.64 -27.32 -31.75
C ASN A 401 16.12 -27.62 -30.33
N GLY A 402 15.28 -28.63 -30.18
CA GLY A 402 14.79 -29.02 -28.88
C GLY A 402 14.27 -30.43 -28.87
N LEU A 403 15.11 -31.41 -29.20
CA LEU A 403 14.98 -32.82 -28.80
C LEU A 403 16.16 -33.67 -29.35
N THR A 404 17.40 -33.40 -28.92
CA THR A 404 18.43 -34.46 -28.80
C THR A 404 19.44 -34.06 -27.73
N GLY A 405 19.73 -34.99 -26.83
CA GLY A 405 20.76 -34.84 -25.80
C GLY A 405 22.16 -34.91 -26.38
N ASP A 406 23.09 -34.29 -25.64
CA ASP A 406 24.55 -34.30 -25.80
C ASP A 406 25.12 -33.76 -27.12
N THR A 407 25.62 -32.52 -27.08
CA THR A 407 27.08 -32.28 -27.11
C THR A 407 27.42 -30.83 -26.83
N THR A 408 28.56 -30.65 -26.16
CA THR A 408 29.25 -29.39 -25.86
C THR A 408 29.45 -28.50 -27.10
N ALA A 409 28.68 -27.42 -27.20
CA ALA A 409 28.99 -26.30 -28.09
C ALA A 409 28.64 -24.98 -27.38
N GLN A 410 29.65 -24.11 -27.26
CA GLN A 410 29.54 -22.78 -26.67
C GLN A 410 28.54 -21.92 -27.45
N VAL A 411 27.54 -21.41 -26.74
CA VAL A 411 26.57 -20.44 -27.25
C VAL A 411 27.20 -19.04 -27.25
N PRO A 412 27.15 -18.26 -28.35
CA PRO A 412 27.56 -16.87 -28.33
C PRO A 412 26.53 -16.03 -27.55
N GLU A 413 26.98 -15.41 -26.45
CA GLU A 413 26.27 -14.36 -25.74
C GLU A 413 26.01 -13.17 -26.68
N PHE A 414 24.77 -13.02 -27.17
CA PHE A 414 24.30 -11.75 -27.71
C PHE A 414 23.27 -11.12 -26.76
N TYR A 415 23.71 -10.02 -26.15
CA TYR A 415 22.97 -9.12 -25.28
C TYR A 415 21.64 -8.66 -25.89
N CYS A 416 20.52 -9.09 -25.29
CA CYS A 416 19.30 -8.30 -25.30
C CYS A 416 19.39 -7.24 -24.19
N ARG A 417 19.81 -6.02 -24.56
CA ARG A 417 19.61 -4.84 -23.71
C ARG A 417 18.12 -4.53 -23.63
N GLY A 418 17.60 -4.39 -22.40
CA GLY A 418 16.40 -3.60 -22.14
C GLY A 418 15.20 -4.34 -21.53
N ALA A 419 15.37 -4.94 -20.35
CA ALA A 419 14.40 -4.90 -19.25
C ALA A 419 14.99 -5.68 -18.06
N SER A 420 15.28 -4.98 -16.96
CA SER A 420 15.68 -5.59 -15.69
C SER A 420 14.54 -6.48 -15.17
N PRO A 421 14.74 -7.80 -14.99
CA PRO A 421 13.83 -8.63 -14.23
C PRO A 421 14.27 -8.60 -12.76
N LYS A 422 13.76 -7.63 -12.02
CA LYS A 422 13.66 -7.70 -10.57
C LYS A 422 12.29 -7.18 -10.17
N GLU A 423 11.67 -7.91 -9.25
CA GLU A 423 10.43 -7.55 -8.55
C GLU A 423 9.12 -7.84 -9.29
N TYR A 424 8.81 -9.11 -9.51
CA TYR A 424 7.42 -9.60 -9.41
C TYR A 424 7.45 -11.09 -9.06
N GLU A 425 7.77 -11.38 -7.80
CA GLU A 425 7.38 -12.59 -7.04
C GLU A 425 8.13 -12.58 -5.69
N ARG A 426 7.58 -11.82 -4.73
CA ARG A 426 7.66 -12.10 -3.28
C ARG A 426 6.44 -11.55 -2.57
#